data_AF-A0A8J6VH38-F1
#
_entry.id   AF-A0A8J6VH38-F1
#
_cell.length_a   1.000
_cell.length_b   1.000
_cell.length_c   1.000
_cell.angle_alpha   90.00
_cell.angle_beta   90.00
_cell.angle_gamma   90.00
#
_symmetry.space_group_name_H-M   'P 1'
#
loop_
_entity.id
_entity.type
_entity.pdbx_description
1 polymer ?
#
loop_
_entity_poly.entity_id
_entity_poly.type
_entity_poly.pdbx_seq_one_letter_code
_entity_poly.pdbx_strand_id
1 'polypeptide(L)' 'MGKRKIPTISVYQLVDGEYIFNQFRENDRIESPTFPELNLTAEQIFKVGQEI' A
#
# COMPACT_ATOMS: atom_id res chain seq x y z
N MET A 1 17.61 -17.44 11.32
CA MET A 1 17.28 -17.29 9.88
C MET A 1 16.30 -16.15 9.72
N GLY A 2 16.78 -14.94 9.39
CA GLY A 2 15.96 -13.72 9.38
C GLY A 2 15.08 -13.63 8.14
N LYS A 3 13.75 -13.55 8.33
CA LYS A 3 12.84 -13.15 7.25
C LYS A 3 13.16 -11.71 6.87
N ARG A 4 13.51 -11.47 5.59
CA ARG A 4 13.60 -10.10 5.06
C ARG A 4 12.22 -9.45 5.24
N LYS A 5 12.16 -8.31 5.93
CA LYS A 5 10.93 -7.50 5.98
C LYS A 5 10.67 -7.03 4.55
N ILE A 6 9.61 -7.55 3.95
CA ILE A 6 9.16 -7.11 2.63
C ILE A 6 8.53 -5.72 2.83
N PRO A 7 8.98 -4.68 2.12
CA PRO A 7 8.34 -3.38 2.14
C PRO A 7 6.87 -3.53 1.79
N THR A 8 5.99 -3.04 2.66
CA THR A 8 4.57 -3.31 2.57
C THR A 8 3.76 -2.06 2.90
N ILE A 9 2.80 -1.72 2.06
CA ILE A 9 1.86 -0.62 2.27
C ILE A 9 0.54 -1.21 2.76
N SER A 10 -0.03 -0.55 3.75
CA SER A 10 -1.26 -0.95 4.43
C SER A 10 -2.25 0.19 4.32
N VAL A 11 -3.35 -0.03 3.60
CA VAL A 11 -4.44 0.94 3.48
C VAL A 11 -5.60 0.47 4.34
N TYR A 12 -6.06 1.35 5.21
CA TYR A 12 -7.24 1.12 6.03
C TYR A 12 -8.39 1.96 5.50
N GLN A 13 -9.55 1.35 5.38
CA GLN A 13 -10.75 1.97 4.84
C GLN A 13 -11.90 1.73 5.82
N LEU A 14 -12.67 2.78 6.10
CA LEU A 14 -13.87 2.66 6.90
C LEU A 14 -15.05 2.39 5.96
N VAL A 15 -15.59 1.17 6.00
CA VAL A 15 -16.72 0.73 5.18
C VAL A 15 -17.81 0.25 6.12
N ASP A 16 -19.01 0.82 6.02
CA ASP A 16 -20.17 0.48 6.87
C ASP A 16 -19.89 0.46 8.38
N GLY A 17 -18.98 1.34 8.83
CA GLY A 17 -18.59 1.45 10.24
C GLY A 17 -17.49 0.47 10.67
N GLU A 18 -16.98 -0.37 9.77
CA GLU A 18 -15.89 -1.31 10.01
C GLU A 18 -14.60 -0.88 9.29
N TYR A 19 -13.46 -1.06 9.97
CA TYR A 19 -12.15 -0.83 9.35
C TYR A 19 -11.70 -2.06 8.56
N ILE A 20 -11.76 -1.97 7.24
CA ILE A 20 -11.22 -2.94 6.31
C ILE A 20 -9.73 -2.62 6.07
N PHE A 21 -8.91 -3.67 6.05
CA PHE A 21 -7.47 -3.57 5.83
C PHE A 21 -7.07 -4.24 4.52
N ASN A 22 -6.36 -3.49 3.66
CA ASN A 22 -5.77 -3.99 2.43
C ASN A 22 -4.26 -3.80 2.46
N GLN A 23 -3.54 -4.83 2.01
CA GLN A 23 -2.10 -4.85 2.01
C GLN A 23 -1.56 -4.97 0.59
N PHE A 24 -0.60 -4.12 0.25
CA PHE A 24 -0.01 -4.01 -1.08
C PHE A 24 1.50 -4.13 -0.99
N ARG A 25 2.11 -4.92 -1.88
CA ARG A 25 3.54 -5.21 -1.92
C ARG A 25 4.04 -5.19 -3.36
N GLU A 26 5.31 -4.84 -3.54
CA GLU A 26 5.98 -4.89 -4.84
C GLU A 26 5.14 -4.23 -5.95
N ASN A 27 4.66 -5.00 -6.94
CA ASN A 27 3.91 -4.48 -8.08
C ASN A 27 2.39 -4.38 -7.84
N ASP A 28 1.91 -4.63 -6.62
CA ASP A 28 0.50 -4.47 -6.29
C ASP A 28 0.10 -3.00 -6.46
N ARG A 29 -0.93 -2.76 -7.28
CA ARG A 29 -1.53 -1.43 -7.45
C ARG A 29 -2.32 -1.09 -6.19
N ILE A 30 -2.09 0.10 -5.66
CA ILE A 30 -2.77 0.54 -4.45
C ILE A 30 -4.19 0.95 -4.81
N GLU A 31 -5.16 0.27 -4.22
CA GLU A 31 -6.57 0.57 -4.40
C GLU A 31 -7.09 1.36 -3.22
N SER A 32 -7.64 2.55 -3.50
CA SER A 32 -8.21 3.43 -2.49
C SER A 32 -9.53 4.02 -2.99
N PRO A 33 -10.66 3.81 -2.29
CA PRO A 33 -11.94 4.40 -2.64
C PRO A 33 -11.93 5.92 -2.45
N THR A 34 -11.07 6.45 -1.56
CA THR A 34 -10.89 7.89 -1.37
C THR A 34 -10.13 8.53 -2.53
N PHE A 35 -9.25 7.77 -3.18
CA PHE A 35 -8.41 8.23 -4.30
C PHE A 35 -8.47 7.22 -5.46
N PRO A 36 -9.60 7.14 -6.19
CA PRO A 36 -9.78 6.16 -7.26
C PRO A 36 -8.80 6.36 -8.43
N GLU A 37 -8.25 7.57 -8.58
CA GLU A 37 -7.26 7.91 -9.60
C GLU A 37 -5.81 7.59 -9.18
N LEU A 38 -5.60 7.06 -7.97
CA LEU A 38 -4.30 6.64 -7.49
C LEU A 38 -3.84 5.39 -8.27
N ASN A 39 -3.06 5.61 -9.32
CA ASN A 39 -2.51 4.57 -10.18
C ASN A 39 -1.03 4.32 -9.87
N LEU A 40 -0.70 4.08 -8.59
CA LEU A 40 0.66 3.79 -8.14
C LEU A 40 0.76 2.38 -7.57
N THR A 41 1.90 1.73 -7.81
CA THR A 41 2.24 0.46 -7.15
C THR A 41 2.99 0.69 -5.85
N ALA A 42 2.97 -0.30 -4.95
CA ALA A 42 3.71 -0.21 -3.70
C ALA A 42 5.22 0.04 -3.93
N GLU A 43 5.82 -0.61 -4.93
CA GLU A 43 7.21 -0.44 -5.32
C GLU A 43 7.52 1.00 -5.75
N GLN A 44 6.64 1.63 -6.55
CA GLN A 44 6.85 3.02 -6.99
C GLN A 44 6.89 3.98 -5.79
N ILE A 45 6.02 3.77 -4.80
CA ILE A 45 6.03 4.58 -3.57
C ILE A 45 7.32 4.35 -2.78
N PHE A 46 7.78 3.10 -2.65
CA PHE A 46 9.04 2.81 -1.96
C PHE A 46 10.27 3.39 -2.67
N LYS A 47 10.29 3.38 -4.01
CA LYS A 47 11.39 3.98 -4.79
C LYS A 47 11.53 5.48 -4.51
N VAL A 48 10.42 6.22 -4.47
CA VAL A 48 10.43 7.66 -4.14
C VAL A 48 10.78 7.91 -2.67
N GLY A 49 10.22 7.13 -1.75
CA GLY A 49 10.47 7.28 -0.31
C GLY A 49 11.90 6.94 0.15
N GLN A 50 12.72 6.32 -0.70
CA GLN A 50 14.12 6.01 -0.42
C GLN A 50 15.11 7.11 -0.88
N GLU A 51 14.66 8.15 -1.58
CA GLU A 51 15.50 9.27 -2.04
C GLU A 51 15.58 10.46 -1.05
N ILE A 52 15.46 10.22 0.26
CA ILE A 52 15.68 11.23 1.32
C ILE A 52 16.87 10.87 2.19
#